data_AF-A0A0C2GUW9-F1
#
_entry.id   AF-A0A0C2GUW9-F1
#
_cell.length_a   1.000
_cell.length_b   1.000
_cell.length_c   1.000
_cell.angle_alpha   90.00
_cell.angle_beta   90.00
_cell.angle_gamma   90.00
#
_symmetry.space_group_name_H-M   'P 1'
#
loop_
_entity.id
_entity.type
_entity.pdbx_description
1 polymer ?
#
loop_
_entity_poly.entity_id
_entity_poly.type
_entity_poly.pdbx_seq_one_letter_code
_entity_poly.pdbx_strand_id
1 'polypeptide(L)'
;MADIKRKNERAEEMKPNEEIVMSWRLKAYPANHFAKIKFILKDESDSTSLLVEAEGVPSHMAEETKNGLTRYYLASIARTFGFSARMS
;
A
#
# COMPACT_ATOMS: atom_id res chain seq x y z
N MET A 1 1.24 -20.24 -0.41
CA MET A 1 1.39 -18.81 -0.77
C MET A 1 0.11 -18.00 -0.50
N ALA A 2 -1.08 -18.50 -0.83
CA ALA A 2 -2.35 -17.82 -0.53
C ALA A 2 -2.64 -17.64 0.98
N ASP A 3 -2.30 -18.63 1.82
CA ASP A 3 -2.54 -18.55 3.28
C ASP A 3 -1.67 -17.52 4.01
N ILE A 4 -0.50 -17.21 3.45
CA ILE A 4 0.41 -16.21 4.04
C ILE A 4 -0.11 -14.78 3.78
N LYS A 5 -0.76 -14.54 2.63
CA LYS A 5 -1.36 -13.24 2.32
C LYS A 5 -2.51 -12.89 3.27
N ARG A 6 -3.41 -13.84 3.58
CA ARG A 6 -4.56 -13.57 4.48
C ARG A 6 -4.18 -13.17 5.90
N LYS A 7 -2.98 -13.51 6.38
CA LYS A 7 -2.55 -13.15 7.75
C LYS A 7 -1.96 -11.74 7.88
N ASN A 8 -1.45 -11.18 6.79
CA ASN A 8 -0.69 -9.92 6.82
C ASN A 8 -1.45 -8.73 6.24
N GLU A 9 -2.63 -8.96 5.66
CA GLU A 9 -3.45 -7.92 5.03
C GLU A 9 -4.94 -8.15 5.33
N ARG A 10 -5.69 -7.08 5.62
CA ARG A 10 -7.15 -7.10 5.74
C ARG A 10 -7.73 -5.83 5.12
N ALA A 11 -8.66 -5.97 4.17
CA ALA A 11 -9.41 -4.83 3.65
C ALA A 11 -10.33 -4.28 4.75
N GLU A 12 -10.37 -2.96 4.90
CA GLU A 12 -11.19 -2.27 5.90
C GLU A 12 -12.34 -1.51 5.23
N GLU A 13 -12.00 -0.61 4.32
CA GLU A 13 -12.96 0.29 3.66
C GLU A 13 -12.56 0.51 2.20
N MET A 14 -13.55 0.77 1.34
CA MET A 14 -13.30 1.05 -0.08
C MET A 14 -14.36 2.00 -0.62
N LYS A 15 -13.90 3.08 -1.27
CA LYS A 15 -14.70 4.00 -2.06
C LYS A 15 -14.31 3.84 -3.53
N PRO A 16 -15.23 3.41 -4.40
CA PRO A 16 -14.93 3.21 -5.81
C PRO A 16 -14.28 4.44 -6.43
N ASN A 17 -13.19 4.23 -7.17
CA ASN A 17 -12.42 5.28 -7.88
C ASN A 17 -11.81 6.39 -7.01
N GLU A 18 -11.87 6.28 -5.68
CA GLU A 18 -11.37 7.31 -4.77
C GLU A 18 -10.34 6.75 -3.78
N GLU A 19 -10.70 5.69 -3.06
CA GLU A 19 -9.92 5.28 -1.89
C GLU A 19 -10.04 3.79 -1.60
N ILE A 20 -8.92 3.17 -1.24
CA ILE A 20 -8.88 1.81 -0.68
C ILE A 20 -8.10 1.86 0.63
N VAL A 21 -8.71 1.38 1.71
CA VAL A 21 -8.13 1.34 3.05
C VAL A 21 -7.95 -0.10 3.50
N MET A 22 -6.76 -0.43 3.99
CA MET A 22 -6.45 -1.77 4.48
C MET A 22 -5.47 -1.75 5.66
N SER A 23 -5.60 -2.75 6.52
CA SER A 23 -4.56 -3.14 7.47
C SER A 23 -3.47 -3.91 6.74
N TRP A 24 -2.21 -3.54 6.93
CA TRP A 24 -1.05 -4.20 6.32
C TRP A 24 0.09 -4.34 7.32
N ARG A 25 0.91 -5.39 7.17
CA ARG A 25 2.14 -5.53 7.96
C ARG A 25 3.25 -6.29 7.25
N LEU A 26 4.49 -5.95 7.61
CA LEU A 26 5.62 -6.86 7.43
C LEU A 26 5.56 -7.99 8.46
N LYS A 27 6.11 -9.14 8.08
CA LYS A 27 6.29 -10.27 9.01
C LYS A 27 7.14 -9.87 10.23
N ALA A 28 8.09 -8.96 10.04
CA ALA A 28 8.99 -8.45 11.08
C ALA A 28 8.33 -7.44 12.04
N TYR A 29 7.12 -6.96 11.75
CA TYR A 29 6.40 -6.12 12.71
C TYR A 29 6.17 -6.86 14.04
N PRO A 30 6.03 -6.15 15.16
CA PRO A 30 5.63 -6.74 16.43
C PRO A 30 4.35 -7.59 16.30
N ALA A 31 4.16 -8.52 17.24
CA ALA A 31 2.96 -9.35 17.27
C ALA A 31 1.71 -8.46 17.34
N ASN A 32 0.69 -8.82 16.55
CA ASN A 32 -0.57 -8.07 16.43
C ASN A 32 -0.46 -6.59 16.02
N HIS A 33 0.69 -6.15 15.51
CA HIS A 33 0.87 -4.79 15.01
C HIS A 33 0.63 -4.72 13.51
N PHE A 34 -0.24 -3.80 13.09
CA PHE A 34 -0.59 -3.53 11.69
C PHE A 34 -0.56 -2.03 11.45
N ALA A 35 -0.06 -1.64 10.28
CA ALA A 35 -0.19 -0.28 9.78
C ALA A 35 -1.50 -0.15 8.99
N LYS A 36 -2.14 1.01 9.09
CA LYS A 36 -3.27 1.36 8.23
C LYS A 36 -2.71 1.99 6.96
N ILE A 37 -2.97 1.36 5.83
CA ILE A 37 -2.54 1.82 4.51
C ILE A 37 -3.74 2.36 3.75
N LYS A 38 -3.63 3.58 3.23
CA LYS A 38 -4.62 4.18 2.34
C LYS A 38 -4.01 4.35 0.97
N PHE A 39 -4.65 3.77 -0.04
CA PHE A 39 -4.39 4.06 -1.45
C PHE A 39 -5.43 5.07 -1.90
N ILE A 40 -4.98 6.27 -2.26
CA ILE A 40 -5.83 7.38 -2.67
C ILE A 40 -5.62 7.61 -4.16
N LEU A 41 -6.70 7.49 -4.92
CA LEU A 41 -6.75 7.74 -6.36
C LEU A 41 -7.22 9.17 -6.58
N LYS A 42 -6.30 10.02 -7.05
CA LYS A 42 -6.63 11.40 -7.40
C LYS A 42 -6.81 11.50 -8.90
N ASP A 43 -8.00 11.94 -9.31
CA ASP A 43 -8.28 12.30 -10.69
C ASP A 43 -7.56 13.62 -11.02
N GLU A 44 -6.61 13.56 -11.96
CA GLU A 44 -5.86 14.71 -12.46
C GLU A 44 -6.34 15.10 -13.87
N SER A 45 -7.57 14.75 -14.23
CA SER A 45 -8.28 14.97 -15.51
C SER A 45 -7.76 14.19 -16.72
N ASP A 46 -6.44 14.13 -16.93
CA ASP A 46 -5.78 13.39 -18.01
C ASP A 46 -5.03 12.14 -17.50
N SER A 47 -4.94 12.00 -16.19
CA SER A 47 -4.17 10.99 -15.51
C SER A 47 -4.74 10.73 -14.13
N THR A 48 -4.22 9.69 -13.46
CA THR A 48 -4.57 9.38 -12.07
C THR A 48 -3.30 9.32 -11.25
N SER A 49 -3.23 10.14 -10.21
CA SER A 49 -2.17 10.06 -9.20
C SER A 49 -2.55 9.05 -8.13
N LEU A 50 -1.66 8.07 -7.89
CA LEU A 50 -1.80 7.12 -6.78
C LEU A 50 -0.94 7.59 -5.60
N LEU A 51 -1.59 8.10 -4.56
CA LEU A 51 -0.95 8.41 -3.29
C LEU A 51 -1.09 7.23 -2.33
N VAL A 52 -0.02 6.90 -1.60
CA VAL A 52 -0.04 5.89 -0.54
C VAL A 52 0.31 6.54 0.79
N GLU A 53 -0.62 6.51 1.72
CA GLU A 53 -0.41 6.93 3.10
C GLU A 53 -0.30 5.70 3.99
N ALA A 54 0.65 5.73 4.94
CA ALA A 54 0.87 4.65 5.89
C ALA A 54 0.88 5.22 7.32
N GLU A 55 -0.13 4.84 8.10
CA GLU A 55 -0.31 5.26 9.48
C GLU A 55 -0.06 4.10 10.45
N GLY A 56 0.46 4.40 11.64
CA GLY A 56 0.75 3.37 12.65
C GLY A 56 1.94 2.46 12.30
N VAL A 57 2.82 2.87 11.37
CA VAL A 57 4.07 2.16 11.07
C VAL A 57 5.01 2.25 12.28
N PRO A 58 5.64 1.14 12.72
CA PRO A 58 6.68 1.22 13.75
C PRO A 58 7.80 2.17 13.31
N SER A 59 8.19 3.10 14.18
CA SER A 59 9.08 4.23 13.83
C SER A 59 10.41 3.82 13.20
N HIS A 60 10.97 2.69 13.64
CA HIS A 60 12.23 2.13 13.14
C HIS A 60 12.08 1.29 11.86
N MET A 61 10.87 1.14 11.34
CA MET A 61 10.53 0.31 10.16
C MET A 61 9.96 1.13 9.01
N ALA A 62 10.03 2.47 9.06
CA ALA A 62 9.40 3.35 8.07
C ALA A 62 9.92 3.07 6.66
N GLU A 63 11.23 2.94 6.51
CA GLU A 63 11.88 2.72 5.21
C GLU A 63 11.60 1.31 4.67
N GLU A 64 11.67 0.28 5.52
CA GLU A 64 11.32 -1.10 5.15
C GLU A 64 9.85 -1.21 4.73
N THR A 65 8.98 -0.45 5.39
CA THR A 65 7.55 -0.40 5.05
C THR A 65 7.34 0.23 3.70
N LYS A 66 7.97 1.38 3.44
CA LYS A 66 7.95 2.04 2.12
C LYS A 66 8.44 1.09 1.03
N ASN A 67 9.58 0.43 1.25
CA ASN A 67 10.14 -0.55 0.31
C ASN A 67 9.22 -1.75 0.08
N GLY A 68 8.57 -2.24 1.14
CA GLY A 68 7.57 -3.30 1.06
C GLY A 68 6.37 -2.90 0.19
N LEU A 69 5.78 -1.73 0.45
CA LEU A 69 4.66 -1.20 -0.33
C LEU A 69 5.04 -1.01 -1.81
N THR A 70 6.23 -0.45 -2.07
CA THR A 70 6.75 -0.28 -3.42
C THR A 70 6.89 -1.62 -4.14
N ARG A 71 7.52 -2.61 -3.49
CA ARG A 71 7.79 -3.91 -4.11
C ARG A 71 6.53 -4.73 -4.37
N TYR A 72 5.61 -4.76 -3.41
CA TYR A 72 4.47 -5.68 -3.45
C TYR A 72 3.22 -5.10 -4.13
N TYR A 73 3.08 -3.77 -4.17
CA TYR A 73 1.92 -3.09 -4.78
C TYR A 73 2.36 -2.19 -5.92
N LEU A 74 3.11 -1.13 -5.64
CA LEU A 74 3.33 -0.05 -6.62
C LEU A 74 4.07 -0.53 -7.87
N ALA A 75 5.12 -1.34 -7.71
CA ALA A 75 5.89 -1.86 -8.84
C ALA A 75 5.06 -2.81 -9.72
N SER A 76 4.14 -3.58 -9.13
CA SER A 76 3.23 -4.45 -9.87
C SER A 76 2.16 -3.64 -10.60
N ILE A 77 1.54 -2.68 -9.92
CA ILE A 77 0.55 -1.76 -10.51
C ILE A 77 1.17 -1.01 -11.69
N ALA A 78 2.32 -0.37 -11.48
CA ALA A 78 3.01 0.38 -12.52
C ALA A 78 3.34 -0.47 -13.74
N ARG A 79 3.82 -1.70 -13.53
CA ARG A 79 4.13 -2.63 -14.63
C ARG A 79 2.88 -3.08 -15.39
N THR A 80 1.79 -3.38 -14.69
CA THR A 80 0.55 -3.87 -15.32
C THR A 80 -0.11 -2.81 -16.19
N PHE A 81 -0.11 -1.55 -15.75
CA PHE A 81 -0.77 -0.46 -16.46
C PHE A 81 0.19 0.38 -17.33
N GLY A 82 1.47 0.03 -17.36
CA GLY A 82 2.47 0.72 -18.19
C GLY A 82 2.87 2.11 -17.67
N PHE A 83 2.62 2.41 -16.40
CA PHE A 83 3.08 3.66 -15.79
C PHE A 83 4.59 3.62 -15.55
N SER A 84 5.33 4.61 -16.05
CA SER A 84 6.67 4.90 -15.56
C SER A 84 6.53 5.50 -14.16
N ALA A 85 6.73 4.69 -13.12
CA ALA A 85 6.68 5.15 -11.74
C ALA A 85 7.77 6.23 -11.51
N ARG A 86 7.42 7.50 -11.74
CA ARG A 86 8.22 8.62 -11.26
C ARG A 86 7.97 8.72 -9.76
N MET A 87 8.90 8.17 -8.99
CA MET A 87 8.98 8.44 -7.56
C MET A 87 9.72 9.77 -7.40
N SER A 88 9.00 10.83 -7.04
CA SER A 88 9.56 12.11 -6.59
C SER A 88 9.60 12.17 -5.07
#